data_AF-A0A525LAX9-F1
#
_entry.id   AF-A0A525LAX9-F1
#
_cell.length_a   1.000
_cell.length_b   1.000
_cell.length_c   1.000
_cell.angle_alpha   90.00
_cell.angle_beta   90.00
_cell.angle_gamma   90.00
#
_symmetry.space_group_name_H-M   'P 1'
#
loop_
_entity.id
_entity.type
_entity.pdbx_description
1 polymer ?
#
loop_
_entity_poly.entity_id
_entity_poly.type
_entity_poly.pdbx_seq_one_letter_code
_entity_poly.pdbx_strand_id
1 'polypeptide(L)'
;MNTLTAEVVVPRAGGPAVSPGSIARYLRRAARQGGAGEVYLDVLLDERAQMGPWEERWLGRLRDGLRDHVALELFFQAPVGALKPGLGGLVARMEACSKVLLNGAGREAPPDDWEARLRGFIAELAASGGRGPAVQVRCAGEPGDVELYDRLAALPGVRGVEIELGEDGELAAPALSRLFLRWISEDDPNIACYPFYPILHQLKIGQPVSLAKEGADRPGLHIDENGGVTFMATHRAGLAPTLNVLTSAPEDLFRSEAAQLIRQLADPPTACRTCCWWPVCGGGAAEHRWSADGEFRNPSSHCAALDDLYTTVAGTLMQAGLPYDQLEANLQVAAASRDAASPGRAMTAGSAR
;
A
#
# COMPACT_ATOMS: atom_id res chain seq x y z
N MET A 1 -13.54 -1.13 12.91
CA MET A 1 -13.17 0.26 13.24
C MET A 1 -12.84 0.95 11.93
N ASN A 2 -13.24 2.21 11.77
CA ASN A 2 -12.84 2.99 10.59
C ASN A 2 -11.39 3.44 10.80
N THR A 3 -10.54 3.18 9.82
CA THR A 3 -9.13 3.58 9.83
C THR A 3 -8.92 4.58 8.71
N LEU A 4 -8.26 5.70 9.00
CA LEU A 4 -7.80 6.66 7.99
C LEU A 4 -6.38 6.29 7.59
N THR A 5 -6.14 5.92 6.35
CA THR A 5 -4.79 5.75 5.82
C THR A 5 -4.30 7.09 5.28
N ALA A 6 -3.07 7.48 5.62
CA ALA A 6 -2.41 8.65 5.06
C ALA A 6 -0.99 8.29 4.65
N GLU A 7 -0.59 8.77 3.49
CA GLU A 7 0.77 8.76 2.99
C GLU A 7 1.31 10.20 3.11
N VAL A 8 2.46 10.37 3.73
CA VAL A 8 3.06 11.68 3.99
C VAL A 8 4.49 11.70 3.49
N VAL A 9 4.78 12.62 2.57
CA VAL A 9 6.14 12.86 2.09
C VAL A 9 6.87 13.79 3.06
N VAL A 10 8.02 13.34 3.57
CA VAL A 10 8.85 14.14 4.48
C VAL A 10 9.53 15.25 3.67
N PRO A 11 9.36 16.53 4.06
CA PRO A 11 9.99 17.62 3.33
C PRO A 11 11.51 17.54 3.43
N ARG A 12 12.24 18.08 2.44
CA ARG A 12 13.69 18.19 2.53
C ARG A 12 14.12 19.20 3.57
N ALA A 13 15.30 19.00 4.16
CA ALA A 13 15.93 20.02 5.01
C ALA A 13 16.10 21.34 4.23
N GLY A 14 15.45 22.41 4.71
CA GLY A 14 15.44 23.73 4.06
C GLY A 14 14.33 23.94 3.01
N GLY A 15 13.47 22.94 2.76
CA GLY A 15 12.29 23.06 1.91
C GLY A 15 11.12 23.83 2.57
N PRO A 16 10.01 24.05 1.84
CA PRO A 16 8.83 24.74 2.37
C PRO A 16 8.31 24.02 3.62
N ALA A 17 8.31 24.73 4.75
CA ALA A 17 8.20 24.11 6.05
C ALA A 17 6.74 23.85 6.44
N VAL A 18 6.15 22.78 5.90
CA VAL A 18 4.99 22.19 6.58
C VAL A 18 5.47 21.56 7.87
N SER A 19 5.04 22.14 8.98
CA SER A 19 5.43 21.61 10.28
C SER A 19 4.75 20.25 10.53
N PRO A 20 5.43 19.30 11.19
CA PRO A 20 4.82 18.04 11.62
C PRO A 20 3.52 18.26 12.40
N GLY A 21 3.47 19.33 13.20
CA GLY A 21 2.30 19.69 13.99
C GLY A 21 1.10 20.11 13.15
N SER A 22 1.33 20.71 11.97
CA SER A 22 0.26 21.05 11.03
C SER A 22 -0.36 19.78 10.44
N ILE A 23 0.48 18.84 9.98
CA ILE A 23 0.04 17.54 9.45
C ILE A 23 -0.71 16.75 10.52
N ALA A 24 -0.15 16.61 11.72
CA ALA A 24 -0.79 15.91 12.83
C ALA A 24 -2.15 16.53 13.21
N ARG A 25 -2.27 17.86 13.18
CA ARG A 25 -3.54 18.56 13.44
C ARG A 25 -4.55 18.29 12.34
N TYR A 26 -4.12 18.33 11.08
CA TYR A 26 -4.97 18.04 9.92
C TYR A 26 -5.50 16.61 9.96
N LEU A 27 -4.62 15.61 10.11
CA LEU A 27 -4.97 14.20 10.16
C LEU A 27 -5.95 13.88 11.31
N ARG A 28 -5.74 14.46 12.51
CA ARG A 28 -6.68 14.28 13.63
C ARG A 28 -8.07 14.85 13.37
N ARG A 29 -8.18 15.94 12.61
CA ARG A 29 -9.46 16.53 12.22
C ARG A 29 -10.12 15.68 11.14
N ALA A 30 -9.36 15.26 10.12
CA ALA A 30 -9.82 14.36 9.06
C ALA A 30 -10.34 13.04 9.64
N ALA A 31 -9.60 12.43 10.57
CA ALA A 31 -10.00 11.20 11.24
C ALA A 31 -11.32 11.37 12.00
N ARG A 32 -11.47 12.44 12.79
CA ARG A 32 -12.72 12.73 13.51
C ARG A 32 -13.91 12.92 12.59
N GLN A 33 -13.74 13.65 11.49
CA GLN A 33 -14.81 13.90 10.52
C GLN A 33 -15.21 12.62 9.77
N GLY A 34 -14.24 11.77 9.40
CA GLY A 34 -14.50 10.47 8.80
C GLY A 34 -14.95 9.39 9.79
N GLY A 35 -15.08 9.72 11.08
CA GLY A 35 -15.38 8.75 12.14
C GLY A 35 -14.31 7.67 12.31
N ALA A 36 -13.08 7.92 11.87
CA ALA A 36 -11.95 7.01 12.02
C ALA A 36 -11.44 7.04 13.47
N GLY A 37 -11.36 5.85 14.08
CA GLY A 37 -10.80 5.67 15.42
C GLY A 37 -9.27 5.60 15.41
N GLU A 38 -8.70 5.25 14.25
CA GLU A 38 -7.27 5.06 14.05
C GLU A 38 -6.81 5.78 12.79
N VAL A 39 -5.59 6.32 12.82
CA VAL A 39 -4.88 6.81 11.65
C VAL A 39 -3.69 5.91 11.41
N TYR A 40 -3.62 5.34 10.22
CA TYR A 40 -2.49 4.59 9.72
C TYR A 40 -1.66 5.53 8.83
N LEU A 41 -0.35 5.58 9.05
CA LEU A 41 0.50 6.60 8.44
C LEU A 41 1.70 5.96 7.75
N ASP A 42 1.70 5.96 6.42
CA ASP A 42 2.84 5.65 5.57
C ASP A 42 3.69 6.91 5.39
N VAL A 43 4.99 6.84 5.71
CA VAL A 43 5.90 7.99 5.63
C VAL A 43 6.91 7.76 4.51
N LEU A 44 6.81 8.54 3.44
CA LEU A 44 7.73 8.47 2.32
C LEU A 44 8.89 9.46 2.52
N LEU A 45 10.12 8.97 2.35
CA LEU A 45 11.28 9.83 2.20
C LEU A 45 11.49 10.12 0.72
N ASP A 46 11.81 11.36 0.40
CA ASP A 46 12.25 11.71 -0.95
C ASP A 46 13.48 10.87 -1.34
N GLU A 47 13.52 10.34 -2.57
CA GLU A 47 14.61 9.50 -3.08
C GLU A 47 15.99 10.15 -2.98
N ARG A 48 16.05 11.49 -2.93
CA ARG A 48 17.28 12.26 -2.78
C ARG A 48 17.55 12.69 -1.35
N ALA A 49 16.60 12.52 -0.43
CA ALA A 49 16.78 12.84 0.97
C ALA A 49 17.68 11.80 1.64
N GLN A 50 18.65 12.29 2.41
CA GLN A 50 19.40 11.45 3.34
C GLN A 50 18.75 11.59 4.71
N MET A 51 18.43 10.46 5.35
CA MET A 51 18.01 10.45 6.75
C MET A 51 19.08 11.07 7.63
N GLY A 52 18.80 12.25 8.17
CA GLY A 52 19.66 12.98 9.08
C GLY A 52 18.94 13.41 10.36
N PRO A 53 19.64 14.13 11.24
CA PRO A 53 19.08 14.55 12.53
C PRO A 53 17.83 15.44 12.41
N TRP A 54 17.63 16.08 11.26
CA TRP A 54 16.46 16.92 11.03
C TRP A 54 15.21 16.07 10.77
N GLU A 55 15.31 15.06 9.89
CA GLU A 55 14.25 14.13 9.51
C GLU A 55 13.79 13.34 10.75
N GLU A 56 14.75 12.85 11.55
CA GLU A 56 14.46 12.19 12.82
C GLU A 56 13.65 13.06 13.78
N ARG A 57 14.05 14.33 13.95
CA ARG A 57 13.31 15.28 14.80
C ARG A 57 11.95 15.61 14.21
N TRP A 58 11.83 15.67 12.89
CA TRP A 58 10.57 15.93 12.19
C TRP A 58 9.58 14.78 12.43
N LEU A 59 10.01 13.54 12.23
CA LEU A 59 9.21 12.33 12.46
C LEU A 59 8.86 12.14 13.93
N GLY A 60 9.79 12.39 14.84
CA GLY A 60 9.52 12.34 16.28
C GLY A 60 8.39 13.28 16.68
N ARG A 61 8.38 14.51 16.15
CA ARG A 61 7.31 15.49 16.39
C ARG A 61 5.99 15.10 15.75
N LEU A 62 6.00 14.49 14.56
CA LEU A 62 4.78 13.99 13.91
C LEU A 62 4.14 12.90 14.77
N ARG A 63 4.93 11.91 15.18
CA ARG A 63 4.52 10.83 16.08
C ARG A 63 3.95 11.36 17.39
N ASP A 64 4.67 12.28 18.05
CA ASP A 64 4.21 12.86 19.31
C ASP A 64 2.88 13.61 19.15
N GLY A 65 2.66 14.28 18.01
CA GLY A 65 1.38 14.92 17.69
C GLY A 65 0.23 13.96 17.41
N LEU A 66 0.54 12.69 17.17
CA LEU A 66 -0.37 11.62 16.76
C LEU A 66 -0.54 10.50 17.81
N ARG A 67 0.16 10.59 18.95
CA ARG A 67 0.30 9.53 19.96
C ARG A 67 -1.02 8.90 20.42
N ASP A 68 -2.10 9.68 20.47
CA ASP A 68 -3.41 9.21 20.96
C ASP A 68 -4.26 8.50 19.89
N HIS A 69 -3.78 8.38 18.64
CA HIS A 69 -4.61 7.97 17.50
C HIS A 69 -3.93 7.02 16.50
N VAL A 70 -2.69 6.57 16.73
CA VAL A 70 -1.87 6.02 15.64
C VAL A 70 -1.20 4.68 15.98
N ALA A 71 -1.52 3.68 15.15
CA ALA A 71 -0.59 2.62 14.80
C ALA A 71 0.33 3.17 13.70
N LEU A 72 1.58 3.48 14.07
CA LEU A 72 2.55 4.06 13.14
C LEU A 72 3.32 2.92 12.49
N GLU A 73 3.02 2.61 11.24
CA GLU A 73 3.88 1.74 10.43
C GLU A 73 4.72 2.60 9.50
N LEU A 74 6.04 2.60 9.70
CA LEU A 74 6.94 3.40 8.87
C LEU A 74 7.44 2.58 7.71
N PHE A 75 7.15 3.06 6.50
CA PHE A 75 7.61 2.47 5.25
C PHE A 75 8.73 3.32 4.69
N PHE A 76 9.97 2.88 4.87
CA PHE A 76 11.09 3.59 4.28
C PHE A 76 11.26 3.15 2.82
N GLN A 77 10.85 4.00 1.88
CA GLN A 77 11.34 3.95 0.50
C GLN A 77 12.64 4.75 0.44
N ALA A 78 13.75 4.06 0.21
CA ALA A 78 15.04 4.70 -0.02
C ALA A 78 15.80 3.94 -1.12
N PRO A 79 16.47 4.62 -2.05
CA PRO A 79 17.41 3.93 -2.93
C PRO A 79 18.51 3.29 -2.10
N VAL A 80 19.01 2.12 -2.51
CA VAL A 80 19.98 1.32 -1.73
C VAL A 80 21.25 2.11 -1.34
N GLY A 81 21.58 3.15 -2.12
CA GLY A 81 22.69 4.07 -1.83
C GLY A 81 22.48 5.05 -0.67
N ALA A 82 21.26 5.23 -0.17
CA ALA A 82 20.93 6.24 0.84
C ALA A 82 21.05 5.73 2.30
N LEU A 83 21.20 4.42 2.51
CA LEU A 83 21.33 3.82 3.84
C LEU A 83 22.73 4.08 4.42
N LYS A 84 22.85 5.01 5.38
CA LYS A 84 24.10 5.27 6.11
C LYS A 84 24.24 4.40 7.37
N PRO A 85 25.48 4.05 7.77
CA PRO A 85 25.76 3.44 9.08
C PRO A 85 25.20 4.32 10.22
N GLY A 86 24.46 3.70 11.16
CA GLY A 86 23.89 4.39 12.35
C GLY A 86 22.37 4.57 12.37
N LEU A 87 21.66 4.25 11.28
CA LEU A 87 20.19 4.20 11.22
C LEU A 87 19.57 3.19 12.20
N GLY A 88 20.30 2.13 12.56
CA GLY A 88 19.85 1.07 13.46
C GLY A 88 19.36 1.57 14.82
N GLY A 89 19.91 2.69 15.33
CA GLY A 89 19.48 3.27 16.61
C GLY A 89 18.09 3.91 16.56
N LEU A 90 17.68 4.49 15.43
CA LEU A 90 16.34 5.05 15.27
C LEU A 90 15.31 3.96 15.00
N VAL A 91 15.64 3.02 14.11
CA VAL A 91 14.76 1.88 13.79
C VAL A 91 14.53 1.01 15.04
N ALA A 92 15.54 0.86 15.91
CA ALA A 92 15.37 0.17 17.21
C ALA A 92 14.57 0.97 18.25
N ARG A 93 14.50 2.32 18.14
CA ARG A 93 13.71 3.20 19.04
C ARG A 93 12.27 3.43 18.57
N MET A 94 11.97 3.12 17.32
CA MET A 94 10.61 3.12 16.77
C MET A 94 10.05 1.71 16.99
N GLU A 95 9.27 1.54 18.06
CA GLU A 95 8.75 0.24 18.50
C GLU A 95 8.22 -0.60 17.31
N ALA A 96 8.95 -1.68 17.00
CA ALA A 96 8.51 -2.85 16.25
C ALA A 96 7.52 -2.64 15.09
N CYS A 97 7.98 -2.06 13.97
CA CYS A 97 7.47 -2.36 12.62
C CYS A 97 8.36 -1.64 11.60
N SER A 98 9.35 -2.33 11.05
CA SER A 98 10.26 -1.79 10.04
C SER A 98 10.17 -2.64 8.77
N LYS A 99 9.47 -2.12 7.76
CA LYS A 99 9.58 -2.61 6.38
C LYS A 99 10.61 -1.72 5.66
N VAL A 100 11.57 -2.32 4.96
CA VAL A 100 12.66 -1.59 4.27
C VAL A 100 12.50 -1.82 2.79
N LEU A 101 12.05 -0.79 2.08
CA LEU A 101 11.72 -0.89 0.67
C LEU A 101 12.97 -0.53 -0.14
N LEU A 102 13.41 -1.46 -0.99
CA LEU A 102 14.50 -1.23 -1.93
C LEU A 102 13.89 -0.84 -3.27
N ASN A 103 13.65 0.45 -3.46
CA ASN A 103 13.09 0.89 -4.73
C ASN A 103 14.14 0.79 -5.85
N GLY A 104 13.84 -0.02 -6.86
CA GLY A 104 14.56 -0.14 -8.12
C GLY A 104 13.90 0.64 -9.26
N ALA A 105 13.03 1.61 -8.97
CA ALA A 105 12.32 2.40 -10.00
C ALA A 105 13.23 3.24 -10.92
N GLY A 106 14.55 3.26 -10.68
CA GLY A 106 15.51 3.65 -11.70
C GLY A 106 15.85 2.44 -12.56
N ARG A 107 15.75 2.57 -13.90
CA ARG A 107 16.24 1.59 -14.90
C ARG A 107 17.73 1.22 -14.79
N GLU A 108 18.42 1.66 -13.74
CA GLU A 108 19.80 1.35 -13.45
C GLU A 108 19.85 0.10 -12.56
N ALA A 109 20.62 -0.89 -12.99
CA ALA A 109 20.87 -2.08 -12.20
C ALA A 109 21.32 -1.68 -10.77
N PRO A 110 20.83 -2.37 -9.73
CA PRO A 110 21.27 -2.08 -8.37
C PRO A 110 22.81 -2.21 -8.30
N PRO A 111 23.50 -1.34 -7.55
CA PRO A 111 24.96 -1.32 -7.51
C PRO A 111 25.51 -2.69 -7.11
N ASP A 112 26.65 -3.11 -7.64
CA ASP A 112 27.21 -4.46 -7.46
C ASP A 112 27.31 -4.94 -6.00
N ASP A 113 27.35 -4.00 -5.04
CA ASP A 113 27.46 -4.26 -3.60
C ASP A 113 26.14 -4.15 -2.82
N TRP A 114 24.99 -4.02 -3.50
CA TRP A 114 23.68 -3.82 -2.85
C TRP A 114 23.35 -4.92 -1.83
N GLU A 115 23.65 -6.19 -2.16
CA GLU A 115 23.43 -7.32 -1.25
C GLU A 115 24.28 -7.24 0.00
N ALA A 116 25.54 -6.86 -0.14
CA ALA A 116 26.46 -6.72 1.00
C ALA A 116 25.98 -5.62 1.94
N ARG A 117 25.47 -4.51 1.38
CA ARG A 117 24.89 -3.41 2.16
C ARG A 117 23.62 -3.83 2.89
N LEU A 118 22.70 -4.52 2.20
CA LEU A 118 21.46 -5.01 2.82
C LEU A 118 21.77 -6.02 3.94
N ARG A 119 22.71 -6.96 3.72
CA ARG A 119 23.17 -7.90 4.75
C ARG A 119 23.76 -7.19 5.97
N GLY A 120 24.59 -6.16 5.75
CA GLY A 120 25.15 -5.33 6.83
C GLY A 120 24.06 -4.64 7.65
N PHE A 121 23.08 -4.05 6.98
CA PHE A 121 21.94 -3.40 7.64
C PHE A 121 21.07 -4.38 8.45
N ILE A 122 20.75 -5.55 7.88
CA ILE A 122 19.99 -6.59 8.60
C ILE A 122 20.78 -7.08 9.83
N ALA A 123 22.09 -7.26 9.70
CA ALA A 123 22.96 -7.66 10.81
C ALA A 123 23.01 -6.60 11.92
N GLU A 124 23.09 -5.30 11.58
CA GLU A 124 23.02 -4.19 12.55
C GLU A 124 21.67 -4.17 13.29
N LEU A 125 20.56 -4.37 12.56
CA LEU A 125 19.23 -4.48 13.17
C LEU A 125 19.14 -5.67 14.13
N ALA A 126 19.66 -6.83 13.74
CA ALA A 126 19.68 -8.01 14.60
C ALA A 126 20.54 -7.80 15.85
N ALA A 127 21.67 -7.10 15.75
CA ALA A 127 22.56 -6.78 16.86
C ALA A 127 21.96 -5.79 17.88
N SER A 128 20.95 -5.00 17.48
CA SER A 128 20.30 -4.00 18.35
C SER A 128 19.38 -4.58 19.44
N GLY A 129 19.21 -5.90 19.50
CA GLY A 129 18.53 -6.59 20.62
C GLY A 129 17.00 -6.55 20.60
N GLY A 130 16.37 -6.02 19.55
CA GLY A 130 14.94 -6.18 19.30
C GLY A 130 14.61 -7.63 18.89
N ARG A 131 13.37 -8.08 19.14
CA ARG A 131 12.84 -9.24 18.39
C ARG A 131 12.96 -8.87 16.92
N GLY A 132 13.93 -9.46 16.21
CA GLY A 132 14.45 -8.93 14.95
C GLY A 132 13.34 -8.49 14.00
N PRO A 133 13.42 -7.28 13.41
CA PRO A 133 12.37 -6.79 12.53
C PRO A 133 12.18 -7.78 11.38
N ALA A 134 10.93 -8.06 11.04
CA ALA A 134 10.61 -8.68 9.77
C ALA A 134 11.02 -7.68 8.68
N VAL A 135 12.24 -7.80 8.16
CA VAL A 135 12.68 -6.98 7.04
C VAL A 135 11.87 -7.44 5.84
N GLN A 136 10.86 -6.66 5.48
CA GLN A 136 10.17 -6.82 4.21
C GLN A 136 10.94 -6.04 3.18
N VAL A 137 11.50 -6.75 2.22
CA VAL A 137 12.12 -6.15 1.04
C VAL A 137 11.05 -5.97 0.00
N ARG A 138 10.90 -4.75 -0.50
CA ARG A 138 10.06 -4.48 -1.66
C ARG A 138 10.92 -4.34 -2.90
N CYS A 139 10.58 -5.08 -3.95
CA CYS A 139 11.21 -4.97 -5.26
C CYS A 139 10.18 -4.60 -6.31
N ALA A 140 10.46 -3.52 -7.04
CA ALA A 140 9.89 -3.27 -8.35
C ALA A 140 10.79 -4.02 -9.35
N GLY A 141 10.26 -5.07 -9.98
CA GLY A 141 11.04 -5.92 -10.88
C GLY A 141 10.28 -6.28 -12.15
N GLU A 142 11.03 -6.55 -13.22
CA GLU A 142 10.48 -7.11 -14.44
C GLU A 142 10.12 -8.60 -14.24
N PRO A 143 9.29 -9.22 -15.12
CA PRO A 143 8.96 -10.64 -15.06
C PRO A 143 10.15 -11.63 -14.91
N GLY A 144 11.38 -11.20 -15.17
CA GLY A 144 12.62 -11.96 -14.99
C GLY A 144 13.21 -11.94 -13.57
N ASP A 145 12.74 -11.06 -12.67
CA ASP A 145 13.30 -10.85 -11.33
C ASP A 145 12.91 -11.91 -10.28
N VAL A 146 12.40 -13.07 -10.71
CA VAL A 146 12.20 -14.23 -9.82
C VAL A 146 13.53 -14.64 -9.16
N GLU A 147 14.66 -14.48 -9.86
CA GLU A 147 15.99 -14.74 -9.30
C GLU A 147 16.37 -13.70 -8.22
N LEU A 148 15.95 -12.44 -8.37
CA LEU A 148 16.13 -11.42 -7.33
C LEU A 148 15.33 -11.77 -6.07
N TYR A 149 14.09 -12.26 -6.25
CA TYR A 149 13.29 -12.78 -5.14
C TYR A 149 13.99 -13.94 -4.43
N ASP A 150 14.50 -14.94 -5.16
CA ASP A 150 15.21 -16.09 -4.58
C ASP A 150 16.43 -15.62 -3.75
N ARG A 151 17.17 -14.65 -4.27
CA ARG A 151 18.34 -14.07 -3.59
C ARG A 151 17.96 -13.32 -2.31
N LEU A 152 16.84 -12.59 -2.32
CA LEU A 152 16.34 -11.84 -1.17
C LEU A 152 15.74 -12.73 -0.08
N ALA A 153 14.94 -13.73 -0.48
CA ALA A 153 14.37 -14.71 0.43
C ALA A 153 15.46 -15.54 1.12
N ALA A 154 16.60 -15.78 0.46
CA ALA A 154 17.75 -16.46 1.03
C ALA A 154 18.58 -15.63 2.03
N LEU A 155 18.26 -14.34 2.26
CA LEU A 155 19.02 -13.50 3.19
C LEU A 155 18.67 -13.82 4.66
N PRO A 156 19.66 -14.11 5.52
CA PRO A 156 19.41 -14.36 6.94
C PRO A 156 18.71 -13.17 7.61
N GLY A 157 17.55 -13.42 8.22
CA GLY A 157 16.77 -12.41 8.95
C GLY A 157 15.64 -11.74 8.15
N VAL A 158 15.56 -11.99 6.83
CA VAL A 158 14.37 -11.63 6.03
C VAL A 158 13.23 -12.59 6.39
N ARG A 159 12.04 -12.03 6.67
CA ARG A 159 10.82 -12.79 7.04
C ARG A 159 9.66 -12.55 6.08
N GLY A 160 9.97 -12.03 4.90
CA GLY A 160 8.99 -11.71 3.88
C GLY A 160 9.63 -10.85 2.80
N VAL A 161 9.24 -11.11 1.55
CA VAL A 161 9.58 -10.27 0.41
C VAL A 161 8.25 -9.79 -0.13
N GLU A 162 8.04 -8.47 -0.14
CA GLU A 162 6.90 -7.85 -0.77
C GLU A 162 7.27 -7.60 -2.24
N ILE A 163 6.49 -8.10 -3.18
CA ILE A 163 6.73 -7.78 -4.59
C ILE A 163 5.69 -6.73 -4.95
N GLU A 164 6.15 -5.51 -5.27
CA GLU A 164 5.29 -4.54 -5.92
C GLU A 164 5.38 -4.77 -7.42
N LEU A 165 4.21 -4.94 -8.02
CA LEU A 165 4.11 -5.02 -9.46
C LEU A 165 4.41 -3.61 -9.98
N GLY A 166 5.41 -3.48 -10.85
CA GLY A 166 5.80 -2.17 -11.37
C GLY A 166 4.62 -1.43 -12.02
N GLU A 167 4.65 -0.09 -11.94
CA GLU A 167 3.61 0.80 -12.48
C GLU A 167 3.41 0.64 -14.00
N ASP A 168 4.43 0.14 -14.71
CA ASP A 168 4.44 -0.03 -16.17
C ASP A 168 3.57 -1.20 -16.67
N GLY A 169 2.74 -1.83 -15.84
CA GLY A 169 1.66 -2.68 -16.36
C GLY A 169 2.08 -4.08 -16.82
N GLU A 170 3.36 -4.28 -17.14
CA GLU A 170 3.87 -5.41 -17.91
C GLU A 170 4.44 -6.57 -17.07
N LEU A 171 4.01 -6.73 -15.83
CA LEU A 171 3.94 -8.10 -15.32
C LEU A 171 2.82 -8.81 -16.08
N ALA A 172 3.19 -9.34 -17.24
CA ALA A 172 2.33 -10.14 -18.08
C ALA A 172 1.60 -11.17 -17.19
N ALA A 173 0.30 -11.36 -17.41
CA ALA A 173 -0.55 -12.30 -16.69
C ALA A 173 0.14 -13.63 -16.27
N PRO A 174 0.97 -14.27 -17.11
CA PRO A 174 1.67 -15.49 -16.73
C PRO A 174 2.69 -15.33 -15.58
N ALA A 175 3.25 -14.14 -15.35
CA ALA A 175 4.23 -13.91 -14.29
C ALA A 175 3.61 -13.98 -12.90
N LEU A 176 2.43 -13.35 -12.70
CA LEU A 176 1.73 -13.36 -11.41
C LEU A 176 1.30 -14.78 -11.00
N SER A 177 0.66 -15.51 -11.91
CA SER A 177 0.24 -16.88 -11.65
C SER A 177 1.43 -17.81 -11.40
N ARG A 178 2.54 -17.64 -12.14
CA ARG A 178 3.78 -18.41 -11.89
C ARG A 178 4.39 -18.08 -10.52
N LEU A 179 4.44 -16.81 -10.14
CA LEU A 179 4.92 -16.40 -8.82
C LEU A 179 4.05 -16.99 -7.71
N PHE A 180 2.72 -16.97 -7.87
CA PHE A 180 1.80 -17.62 -6.92
C PHE A 180 2.05 -19.12 -6.82
N LEU A 181 2.12 -19.83 -7.94
CA LEU A 181 2.38 -21.27 -7.97
C LEU A 181 3.74 -21.63 -7.38
N ARG A 182 4.75 -20.78 -7.58
CA ARG A 182 6.06 -20.96 -6.98
C ARG A 182 6.00 -20.77 -5.47
N TRP A 183 5.45 -19.64 -5.00
CA TRP A 183 5.32 -19.32 -3.59
C TRP A 183 4.56 -20.42 -2.82
N ILE A 184 3.44 -20.92 -3.37
CA ILE A 184 2.69 -22.01 -2.72
C ILE A 184 3.43 -23.35 -2.76
N SER A 185 4.29 -23.59 -3.77
CA SER A 185 5.09 -24.82 -3.86
C SER A 185 6.28 -24.85 -2.90
N GLU A 186 6.80 -23.68 -2.52
CA GLU A 186 7.86 -23.56 -1.52
C GLU A 186 7.35 -23.89 -0.12
N ASP A 187 6.09 -23.57 0.18
CA ASP A 187 5.43 -23.82 1.47
C ASP A 187 6.26 -23.33 2.68
N ASP A 188 7.00 -22.23 2.51
CA ASP A 188 7.79 -21.62 3.58
C ASP A 188 6.91 -20.64 4.37
N PRO A 189 6.53 -20.95 5.63
CA PRO A 189 5.71 -20.07 6.45
C PRO A 189 6.42 -18.76 6.82
N ASN A 190 7.73 -18.64 6.59
CA ASN A 190 8.49 -17.42 6.80
C ASN A 190 8.46 -16.49 5.58
N ILE A 191 7.82 -16.88 4.48
CA ILE A 191 7.70 -16.02 3.30
C ILE A 191 6.23 -15.62 3.12
N ALA A 192 5.91 -14.40 3.52
CA ALA A 192 4.61 -13.81 3.25
C ALA A 192 4.60 -13.09 1.90
N CYS A 193 3.74 -13.53 0.97
CA CYS A 193 3.47 -12.79 -0.27
C CYS A 193 2.17 -11.98 -0.11
N TYR A 194 2.33 -10.68 0.15
CA TYR A 194 1.22 -9.79 0.50
C TYR A 194 0.13 -9.66 -0.58
N PRO A 195 0.44 -9.68 -1.90
CA PRO A 195 -0.61 -9.68 -2.92
C PRO A 195 -1.51 -10.93 -2.92
N PHE A 196 -0.98 -12.10 -2.54
CA PHE A 196 -1.71 -13.37 -2.61
C PHE A 196 -2.50 -13.68 -1.33
N TYR A 197 -2.00 -13.27 -0.17
CA TYR A 197 -2.64 -13.57 1.11
C TYR A 197 -4.12 -13.15 1.14
N PRO A 198 -4.49 -11.93 0.73
CA PRO A 198 -5.86 -11.53 0.89
C PRO A 198 -6.77 -12.10 -0.22
N ILE A 199 -6.22 -12.46 -1.39
CA ILE A 199 -6.92 -13.27 -2.39
C ILE A 199 -7.25 -14.66 -1.81
N LEU A 200 -6.27 -15.34 -1.23
CA LEU A 200 -6.45 -16.65 -0.60
C LEU A 200 -7.45 -16.59 0.55
N HIS A 201 -7.32 -15.61 1.43
CA HIS A 201 -8.22 -15.47 2.57
C HIS A 201 -9.67 -15.25 2.12
N GLN A 202 -9.88 -14.42 1.10
CA GLN A 202 -11.23 -14.17 0.59
C GLN A 202 -11.81 -15.38 -0.15
N LEU A 203 -11.03 -16.03 -1.01
CA LEU A 203 -11.49 -17.22 -1.76
C LEU A 203 -11.68 -18.45 -0.86
N LYS A 204 -10.85 -18.62 0.19
CA LYS A 204 -10.89 -19.79 1.09
C LYS A 204 -11.89 -19.63 2.23
N ILE A 205 -11.97 -18.44 2.83
CA ILE A 205 -12.73 -18.19 4.07
C ILE A 205 -13.99 -17.36 3.80
N GLY A 206 -14.10 -16.70 2.64
CA GLY A 206 -15.22 -15.82 2.32
C GLY A 206 -15.22 -14.51 3.11
N GLN A 207 -14.22 -14.30 3.98
CA GLN A 207 -14.11 -13.08 4.75
C GLN A 207 -13.44 -11.99 3.91
N PRO A 208 -14.08 -10.80 3.80
CA PRO A 208 -13.45 -9.66 3.18
C PRO A 208 -12.27 -9.25 4.06
N VAL A 209 -11.08 -9.60 3.59
CA VAL A 209 -9.86 -8.91 4.01
C VAL A 209 -9.88 -7.58 3.30
N SER A 210 -9.42 -6.53 3.98
CA SER A 210 -9.16 -5.25 3.34
C SER A 210 -7.99 -5.43 2.37
N LEU A 211 -8.25 -6.04 1.20
CA LEU A 211 -7.35 -6.05 0.03
C LEU A 211 -6.94 -4.61 -0.32
N ALA A 212 -7.81 -3.65 0.01
CA ALA A 212 -7.61 -2.24 -0.23
C ALA A 212 -6.63 -1.61 0.77
N LYS A 213 -5.32 -1.78 0.52
CA LYS A 213 -4.50 -0.57 0.43
C LYS A 213 -4.81 0.19 -0.88
N GLU A 214 -5.39 -0.46 -1.90
CA GLU A 214 -5.43 0.09 -3.27
C GLU A 214 -6.79 0.03 -3.99
N GLY A 215 -7.79 -0.67 -3.43
CA GLY A 215 -9.15 -0.75 -3.99
C GLY A 215 -10.09 0.35 -3.49
N ALA A 216 -11.22 0.52 -4.21
CA ALA A 216 -12.30 1.52 -4.04
C ALA A 216 -12.82 1.78 -2.61
N ASP A 217 -12.54 0.89 -1.67
CA ASP A 217 -13.27 0.78 -0.41
C ASP A 217 -12.70 1.70 0.69
N ARG A 218 -11.46 2.21 0.53
CA ARG A 218 -10.84 3.13 1.51
C ARG A 218 -9.99 4.20 0.83
N PRO A 219 -10.51 5.44 0.68
CA PRO A 219 -9.72 6.52 0.13
C PRO A 219 -8.63 6.93 1.13
N GLY A 220 -7.39 6.50 0.87
CA GLY A 220 -6.21 7.00 1.56
C GLY A 220 -5.97 8.47 1.24
N LEU A 221 -5.30 9.19 2.14
CA LEU A 221 -4.84 10.56 1.90
C LEU A 221 -3.40 10.52 1.40
N HIS A 222 -3.05 11.41 0.49
CA HIS A 222 -1.66 11.73 0.18
C HIS A 222 -1.40 13.17 0.61
N ILE A 223 -0.31 13.40 1.34
CA ILE A 223 0.17 14.73 1.74
C ILE A 223 1.61 14.89 1.24
N ASP A 224 1.80 15.80 0.29
CA ASP A 224 3.11 16.06 -0.29
C ASP A 224 4.02 16.88 0.64
N GLU A 225 5.27 17.08 0.23
CA GLU A 225 6.30 17.82 0.96
C GLU A 225 5.94 19.29 1.28
N ASN A 226 5.05 19.89 0.47
CA ASN A 226 4.58 21.26 0.62
C ASN A 226 3.22 21.33 1.32
N GLY A 227 2.69 20.18 1.76
CA GLY A 227 1.42 20.05 2.45
C GLY A 227 0.22 20.03 1.52
N GLY A 228 0.45 19.92 0.21
CA GLY A 228 -0.61 19.62 -0.75
C GLY A 228 -1.30 18.33 -0.31
N VAL A 229 -2.62 18.35 -0.21
CA VAL A 229 -3.41 17.20 0.23
C VAL A 229 -4.42 16.77 -0.81
N THR A 230 -4.45 15.48 -1.09
CA THR A 230 -5.40 14.85 -2.02
C THR A 230 -5.70 13.41 -1.59
N PHE A 231 -6.52 12.69 -2.36
CA PHE A 231 -6.69 11.26 -2.17
C PHE A 231 -5.56 10.49 -2.87
N MET A 232 -5.09 9.41 -2.25
CA MET A 232 -3.97 8.61 -2.75
C MET A 232 -4.22 8.09 -4.17
N ALA A 233 -5.42 7.61 -4.47
CA ALA A 233 -5.78 7.16 -5.83
C ALA A 233 -5.72 8.29 -6.87
N THR A 234 -6.09 9.52 -6.53
CA THR A 234 -5.91 10.67 -7.43
C THR A 234 -4.45 11.07 -7.58
N HIS A 235 -3.65 10.99 -6.51
CA HIS A 235 -2.21 11.24 -6.58
C HIS A 235 -1.51 10.24 -7.49
N ARG A 236 -1.78 8.94 -7.31
CA ARG A 236 -1.22 7.85 -8.13
C ARG A 236 -1.69 7.88 -9.58
N ALA A 237 -2.85 8.48 -9.85
CA ALA A 237 -3.31 8.80 -11.20
C ALA A 237 -2.56 10.00 -11.84
N GLY A 238 -1.56 10.56 -11.17
CA GLY A 238 -0.77 11.70 -11.65
C GLY A 238 -1.44 13.07 -11.46
N LEU A 239 -2.50 13.15 -10.65
CA LEU A 239 -3.20 14.41 -10.40
C LEU A 239 -2.56 15.16 -9.23
N ALA A 240 -2.25 16.44 -9.48
CA ALA A 240 -1.69 17.31 -8.46
C ALA A 240 -2.71 17.63 -7.35
N PRO A 241 -2.28 17.77 -6.08
CA PRO A 241 -3.15 18.24 -5.02
C PRO A 241 -3.67 19.66 -5.29
N THR A 242 -4.97 19.88 -5.06
CA THR A 242 -5.61 21.19 -5.21
C THR A 242 -5.88 21.89 -3.87
N LEU A 243 -5.61 21.20 -2.75
CA LEU A 243 -5.80 21.67 -1.39
C LEU A 243 -4.49 21.62 -0.62
N ASN A 244 -4.40 22.32 0.52
CA ASN A 244 -3.21 22.32 1.35
C ASN A 244 -3.53 22.23 2.85
N VAL A 245 -2.81 21.43 3.61
CA VAL A 245 -3.02 21.24 5.06
C VAL A 245 -2.87 22.52 5.89
N LEU A 246 -2.20 23.55 5.34
CA LEU A 246 -2.01 24.84 6.00
C LEU A 246 -3.21 25.78 5.81
N THR A 247 -3.93 25.67 4.69
CA THR A 247 -4.95 26.64 4.28
C THR A 247 -6.35 26.05 4.13
N SER A 248 -6.45 24.72 3.94
CA SER A 248 -7.70 24.00 3.73
C SER A 248 -8.15 23.28 5.01
N ALA A 249 -9.45 23.24 5.23
CA ALA A 249 -10.06 22.36 6.22
C ALA A 249 -10.23 20.95 5.64
N PRO A 250 -10.22 19.87 6.45
CA PRO A 250 -10.43 18.53 5.90
C PRO A 250 -11.80 18.35 5.22
N GLU A 251 -12.82 19.13 5.60
CA GLU A 251 -14.12 19.16 4.92
C GLU A 251 -14.00 19.58 3.44
N ASP A 252 -13.04 20.44 3.12
CA ASP A 252 -12.80 20.91 1.76
C ASP A 252 -12.33 19.75 0.88
N LEU A 253 -11.56 18.81 1.44
CA LEU A 253 -11.12 17.61 0.75
C LEU A 253 -12.31 16.75 0.29
N PHE A 254 -13.31 16.55 1.14
CA PHE A 254 -14.50 15.75 0.80
C PHE A 254 -15.44 16.45 -0.19
N ARG A 255 -15.28 17.76 -0.39
CA ARG A 255 -16.02 18.56 -1.39
C ARG A 255 -15.24 18.80 -2.69
N SER A 256 -13.96 18.48 -2.71
CA SER A 256 -13.05 18.70 -3.84
C SER A 256 -13.45 17.91 -5.08
N GLU A 257 -12.88 18.30 -6.23
CA GLU A 257 -12.92 17.52 -7.46
C GLU A 257 -12.31 16.11 -7.27
N ALA A 258 -11.23 16.01 -6.49
CA ALA A 258 -10.64 14.71 -6.14
C ALA A 258 -11.66 13.80 -5.44
N ALA A 259 -12.49 14.33 -4.53
CA ALA A 259 -13.58 13.55 -3.93
C ALA A 259 -14.65 13.11 -4.94
N GLN A 260 -14.92 13.93 -5.96
CA GLN A 260 -15.85 13.56 -7.03
C GLN A 260 -15.30 12.39 -7.85
N LEU A 261 -14.01 12.41 -8.18
CA LEU A 261 -13.33 11.33 -8.89
C LEU A 261 -13.32 10.04 -8.06
N ILE A 262 -12.97 10.11 -6.78
CA ILE A 262 -12.96 8.94 -5.88
C ILE A 262 -14.36 8.32 -5.75
N ARG A 263 -15.44 9.12 -5.76
CA ARG A 263 -16.80 8.57 -5.72
C ARG A 263 -17.12 7.67 -6.91
N GLN A 264 -16.44 7.81 -8.04
CA GLN A 264 -16.61 6.93 -9.20
C GLN A 264 -16.12 5.50 -8.94
N LEU A 265 -15.22 5.31 -7.97
CA LEU A 265 -14.72 3.98 -7.60
C LEU A 265 -15.81 3.13 -6.93
N ALA A 266 -16.85 3.77 -6.38
CA ALA A 266 -17.99 3.09 -5.77
C ALA A 266 -18.84 2.30 -6.77
N ASP A 267 -18.80 2.69 -8.05
CA ASP A 267 -19.54 2.04 -9.12
C ASP A 267 -18.64 1.10 -9.93
N PRO A 268 -19.06 -0.15 -10.18
CA PRO A 268 -18.31 -1.05 -11.06
C PRO A 268 -18.28 -0.52 -12.49
N PRO A 269 -17.10 -0.52 -13.15
CA PRO A 269 -16.99 -0.38 -14.59
C PRO A 269 -17.91 -1.36 -15.31
N THR A 270 -18.39 -1.01 -16.51
CA THR A 270 -19.34 -1.85 -17.28
C THR A 270 -18.84 -3.28 -17.44
N ALA A 271 -17.56 -3.46 -17.77
CA ALA A 271 -16.95 -4.79 -17.93
C ALA A 271 -16.89 -5.59 -16.62
N CYS A 272 -16.83 -4.92 -15.47
CA CYS A 272 -16.76 -5.56 -14.16
C CYS A 272 -18.13 -6.05 -13.67
N ARG A 273 -19.25 -5.49 -14.17
CA ARG A 273 -20.61 -5.83 -13.70
C ARG A 273 -20.98 -7.29 -13.92
N THR A 274 -20.40 -7.92 -14.95
CA THR A 274 -20.63 -9.34 -15.28
C THR A 274 -19.42 -10.22 -14.96
N CYS A 275 -18.36 -9.66 -14.34
CA CYS A 275 -17.16 -10.39 -14.00
C CYS A 275 -17.37 -11.18 -12.70
N CYS A 276 -17.14 -12.50 -12.73
CA CYS A 276 -17.28 -13.36 -11.54
C CYS A 276 -16.27 -13.01 -10.43
N TRP A 277 -15.14 -12.37 -10.77
CA TRP A 277 -14.12 -11.95 -9.81
C TRP A 277 -14.36 -10.59 -9.18
N TRP A 278 -15.36 -9.81 -9.65
CA TRP A 278 -15.68 -8.50 -9.08
C TRP A 278 -15.79 -8.48 -7.55
N PRO A 279 -16.45 -9.47 -6.89
CA PRO A 279 -16.56 -9.51 -5.44
C PRO A 279 -15.20 -9.44 -4.70
N VAL A 280 -14.18 -10.07 -5.27
CA VAL A 280 -12.83 -10.15 -4.71
C VAL A 280 -11.97 -9.01 -5.23
N CYS A 281 -11.88 -8.88 -6.55
CA CYS A 281 -11.01 -7.94 -7.26
C CYS A 281 -11.39 -6.47 -7.04
N GLY A 282 -12.69 -6.14 -6.96
CA GLY A 282 -13.15 -4.75 -6.83
C GLY A 282 -12.77 -3.83 -7.99
N GLY A 283 -12.35 -4.40 -9.13
CA GLY A 283 -11.87 -3.65 -10.29
C GLY A 283 -10.37 -3.33 -10.28
N GLY A 284 -9.60 -3.87 -9.34
CA GLY A 284 -8.16 -3.62 -9.22
C GLY A 284 -7.83 -2.27 -8.55
N ALA A 285 -6.55 -1.92 -8.54
CA ALA A 285 -6.09 -0.63 -8.01
C ALA A 285 -6.66 0.54 -8.83
N ALA A 286 -7.00 1.63 -8.15
CA ALA A 286 -7.71 2.75 -8.77
C ALA A 286 -6.88 3.44 -9.86
N GLU A 287 -5.59 3.63 -9.63
CA GLU A 287 -4.60 4.19 -10.57
C GLU A 287 -4.58 3.43 -11.89
N HIS A 288 -4.73 2.10 -11.85
CA HIS A 288 -4.76 1.25 -13.05
C HIS A 288 -6.06 1.38 -13.86
N ARG A 289 -7.06 2.07 -13.31
CA ARG A 289 -8.34 2.38 -13.98
C ARG A 289 -8.35 3.81 -14.53
N TRP A 290 -7.35 4.63 -14.21
CA TRP A 290 -7.33 6.03 -14.62
C TRP A 290 -7.09 6.17 -16.13
N SER A 291 -7.89 7.01 -16.78
CA SER A 291 -7.59 7.56 -18.10
C SER A 291 -8.10 8.99 -18.21
N ALA A 292 -7.53 9.79 -19.11
CA ALA A 292 -7.96 11.17 -19.32
C ALA A 292 -9.42 11.27 -19.80
N ASP A 293 -9.90 10.29 -20.58
CA ASP A 293 -11.25 10.32 -21.16
C ASP A 293 -12.32 9.69 -20.27
N GLY A 294 -11.94 8.64 -19.53
CA GLY A 294 -12.86 7.81 -18.74
C GLY A 294 -12.71 7.96 -17.22
N GLU A 295 -11.73 8.73 -16.77
CA GLU A 295 -11.37 8.93 -15.36
C GLU A 295 -11.19 7.57 -14.69
N PHE A 296 -11.85 7.28 -13.56
CA PHE A 296 -11.78 5.99 -12.88
C PHE A 296 -12.83 4.97 -13.35
N ARG A 297 -13.63 5.28 -14.37
CA ARG A 297 -14.72 4.38 -14.82
C ARG A 297 -14.26 3.25 -15.74
N ASN A 298 -12.98 3.20 -16.07
CA ASN A 298 -12.41 2.15 -16.91
C ASN A 298 -12.19 0.85 -16.12
N PRO A 299 -12.19 -0.32 -16.78
CA PRO A 299 -11.58 -1.52 -16.20
C PRO A 299 -10.09 -1.27 -15.91
N SER A 300 -9.52 -2.04 -14.99
CA SER A 300 -8.07 -2.00 -14.75
C SER A 300 -7.32 -2.44 -16.01
N SER A 301 -6.20 -1.76 -16.30
CA SER A 301 -5.21 -2.19 -17.30
C SER A 301 -4.68 -3.62 -17.06
N HIS A 302 -4.82 -4.14 -15.84
CA HIS A 302 -4.39 -5.49 -15.44
C HIS A 302 -5.53 -6.53 -15.41
N CYS A 303 -6.72 -6.23 -15.92
CA CYS A 303 -7.86 -7.14 -15.82
C CYS A 303 -7.57 -8.57 -16.29
N ALA A 304 -6.84 -8.75 -17.40
CA ALA A 304 -6.48 -10.09 -17.89
C ALA A 304 -5.51 -10.82 -16.94
N ALA A 305 -4.52 -10.11 -16.39
CA ALA A 305 -3.57 -10.67 -15.43
C ALA A 305 -4.22 -11.05 -14.10
N LEU A 306 -5.16 -10.23 -13.65
CA LEU A 306 -5.94 -10.52 -12.46
C LEU A 306 -6.86 -11.73 -12.67
N ASP A 307 -7.56 -11.82 -13.82
CA ASP A 307 -8.41 -12.96 -14.17
C ASP A 307 -7.63 -14.29 -14.17
N ASP A 308 -6.46 -14.32 -14.81
CA ASP A 308 -5.57 -15.49 -14.83
C ASP A 308 -5.09 -15.86 -13.42
N LEU A 309 -4.72 -14.87 -12.60
CA LEU A 309 -4.28 -15.08 -11.22
C LEU A 309 -5.42 -15.67 -10.37
N TYR A 310 -6.61 -15.05 -10.37
CA TYR A 310 -7.75 -15.51 -9.59
C TYR A 310 -8.18 -16.92 -10.02
N THR A 311 -8.19 -17.20 -11.32
CA THR A 311 -8.48 -18.53 -11.86
C THR A 311 -7.45 -19.56 -11.38
N THR A 312 -6.16 -19.19 -11.40
CA THR A 312 -5.08 -20.05 -10.91
C THR A 312 -5.24 -20.34 -9.42
N VAL A 313 -5.46 -19.31 -8.59
CA VAL A 313 -5.65 -19.46 -7.14
C VAL A 313 -6.87 -20.33 -6.83
N ALA A 314 -8.00 -20.09 -7.48
CA ALA A 314 -9.21 -20.89 -7.32
C ALA A 314 -8.97 -22.36 -7.70
N GLY A 315 -8.32 -22.61 -8.84
CA GLY A 315 -7.93 -23.95 -9.29
C GLY A 315 -7.04 -24.67 -8.28
N THR A 316 -6.02 -23.99 -7.74
CA THR A 316 -5.14 -24.52 -6.71
C THR A 316 -5.89 -24.85 -5.42
N LEU A 317 -6.80 -23.98 -4.97
CA LEU A 317 -7.63 -24.25 -3.78
C LEU A 317 -8.54 -25.47 -3.97
N MET A 318 -9.16 -25.61 -5.15
CA MET A 318 -9.99 -26.78 -5.48
C MET A 318 -9.17 -28.07 -5.52
N GLN A 319 -7.98 -28.05 -6.10
CA GLN A 319 -7.06 -29.19 -6.10
C GLN A 319 -6.60 -29.56 -4.69
N ALA A 320 -6.47 -28.58 -3.80
CA ALA A 320 -6.19 -28.78 -2.38
C ALA A 320 -7.41 -29.24 -1.56
N GLY A 321 -8.57 -29.48 -2.21
CA GLY A 321 -9.76 -30.05 -1.60
C GLY A 321 -10.82 -29.04 -1.16
N LEU A 322 -10.74 -27.77 -1.56
CA LEU A 322 -11.83 -26.81 -1.35
C LEU A 322 -13.01 -27.15 -2.28
N PRO A 323 -14.20 -27.46 -1.75
CA PRO A 323 -15.37 -27.72 -2.58
C PRO A 323 -15.79 -26.50 -3.41
N TYR A 324 -16.31 -26.74 -4.62
CA TYR A 324 -16.73 -25.68 -5.54
C TYR A 324 -17.87 -24.82 -4.97
N ASP A 325 -18.84 -25.44 -4.33
CA ASP A 325 -19.97 -24.77 -3.67
C ASP A 325 -19.51 -23.86 -2.52
N GLN A 326 -18.47 -24.26 -1.77
CA GLN A 326 -17.86 -23.39 -0.76
C GLN A 326 -17.16 -22.17 -1.38
N LEU A 327 -16.45 -22.35 -2.50
CA LEU A 327 -15.81 -21.25 -3.23
C LEU A 327 -16.86 -20.26 -3.77
N GLU A 328 -17.95 -20.75 -4.35
CA GLU A 328 -19.06 -19.93 -4.83
C GLU A 328 -19.73 -19.16 -3.68
N ALA A 329 -19.99 -19.83 -2.55
CA ALA A 329 -20.54 -19.17 -1.35
C ALA A 329 -19.62 -18.04 -0.84
N ASN A 330 -18.30 -18.25 -0.85
CA ASN A 330 -17.31 -17.25 -0.45
C ASN A 330 -17.34 -16.02 -1.37
N LEU A 331 -17.49 -16.21 -2.69
CA LEU A 331 -17.65 -15.11 -3.64
C LEU A 331 -18.95 -14.31 -3.39
N GLN A 332 -20.04 -14.97 -3.01
CA GLN A 332 -21.29 -14.29 -2.68
C GLN A 332 -21.18 -13.45 -1.39
N VAL A 333 -20.49 -13.97 -0.35
CA VAL A 333 -20.22 -13.21 0.88
C VAL A 333 -19.35 -11.99 0.59
N ALA A 334 -18.34 -12.15 -0.26
CA ALA A 334 -17.51 -11.05 -0.73
C ALA A 334 -18.34 -9.96 -1.44
N ALA A 335 -19.29 -10.36 -2.29
CA ALA A 335 -20.15 -9.44 -3.03
C ALA A 335 -21.02 -8.62 -2.07
N ALA A 336 -21.69 -9.29 -1.14
CA ALA A 336 -22.54 -8.65 -0.14
C ALA A 336 -21.76 -7.69 0.77
N SER A 337 -20.53 -8.06 1.14
CA SER A 337 -19.66 -7.21 1.96
C SER A 337 -19.26 -5.93 1.22
N ARG A 338 -18.99 -6.02 -0.08
CA ARG A 338 -18.64 -4.87 -0.92
C ARG A 338 -19.82 -3.92 -1.10
N ASP A 339 -21.01 -4.44 -1.34
CA ASP A 339 -22.24 -3.64 -1.44
C ASP A 339 -22.53 -2.88 -0.13
N ALA A 340 -22.17 -3.46 1.03
CA ALA A 340 -22.27 -2.80 2.32
C ALA A 340 -21.20 -1.73 2.56
N ALA A 341 -19.99 -1.91 2.00
CA ALA A 341 -18.85 -1.01 2.20
C ALA A 341 -18.81 0.19 1.23
N SER A 342 -19.62 0.18 0.16
CA SER A 342 -19.54 1.18 -0.90
C SER A 342 -19.65 2.64 -0.37
N PRO A 343 -18.61 3.48 -0.57
CA PRO A 343 -18.48 4.81 0.05
C PRO A 343 -19.64 5.77 -0.23
N GLY A 344 -20.37 5.55 -1.35
CA GLY A 344 -21.52 6.36 -1.74
C GLY A 344 -22.64 6.40 -0.69
N ARG A 345 -22.78 5.35 0.13
CA ARG A 345 -23.75 5.34 1.23
C ARG A 345 -23.27 6.09 2.48
N ALA A 346 -21.97 6.07 2.77
CA ALA A 346 -21.42 6.70 3.97
C ALA A 346 -21.28 8.22 3.81
N MET A 347 -20.87 8.71 2.64
CA MET A 347 -20.63 10.14 2.41
C MET A 347 -21.92 10.96 2.22
N THR A 348 -23.02 10.35 1.78
CA THR A 348 -24.31 11.05 1.59
C THR A 348 -25.06 11.30 2.90
N ALA A 349 -24.83 10.50 3.94
CA ALA A 349 -25.53 10.61 5.22
C ALA A 349 -25.06 11.79 6.10
N GLY A 350 -23.89 12.38 5.80
CA GLY A 350 -23.26 13.42 6.63
C GLY A 350 -23.55 14.88 6.26
N SER A 351 -24.16 15.16 5.10
CA SER A 351 -24.34 16.55 4.61
C SER A 351 -25.67 17.21 4.97
N ALA A 352 -26.55 16.52 5.69
CA ALA A 352 -27.92 16.97 6.00
C ALA A 352 -28.12 17.46 7.45
N ARG A 353 -27.08 17.90 8.15
CA ARG A 353 -27.19 18.43 9.53
C ARG A 353 -26.58 19.80 9.70
#